data_AF-A0A1E5V4U5-F1
#
_entry.id   AF-A0A1E5V4U5-F1
#
_cell.length_a   1.000
_cell.length_b   1.000
_cell.length_c   1.000
_cell.angle_alpha   90.00
_cell.angle_beta   90.00
_cell.angle_gamma   90.00
#
_symmetry.space_group_name_H-M   'P 1'
#
loop_
_entity.id
_entity.type
_entity.pdbx_description
1 polymer ?
#
loop_
_entity_poly.entity_id
_entity_poly.type
_entity_poly.pdbx_seq_one_letter_code
_entity_poly.pdbx_strand_id
1 'polypeptide(L)'
;MIRLCRAVLVEAQALIRAFDGNSAVGHVALKDTPYARLLPRVAFLKASSEEAPYVGVETATARRRCCVIVTDGRDGCRLYWDGGEARVAPSPAVQVDPTGAGDSFLADVAAGLL
;
A
#
# COMPACT_ATOMS: atom_id res chain seq x y z
N MET A 1 -12.12 -16.13 2.19
CA MET A 1 -11.80 -15.00 3.10
C MET A 1 -12.14 -13.64 2.49
N ILE A 2 -11.50 -13.20 1.39
CA ILE A 2 -11.76 -11.86 0.76
C ILE A 2 -13.25 -11.55 0.49
N ARG A 3 -14.06 -12.55 0.11
CA ARG A 3 -15.51 -12.34 -0.16
C ARG A 3 -16.38 -12.23 1.10
N LEU A 4 -15.84 -12.50 2.28
CA LEU A 4 -16.56 -12.47 3.56
C LEU A 4 -16.32 -11.15 4.32
N CYS A 5 -15.30 -10.40 3.95
CA CYS A 5 -14.92 -9.16 4.61
C CYS A 5 -15.65 -7.97 3.96
N ARG A 6 -16.14 -7.02 4.77
CA ARG A 6 -16.69 -5.75 4.30
C ARG A 6 -15.63 -4.89 3.58
N ALA A 7 -14.41 -4.90 4.10
CA ALA A 7 -13.26 -4.22 3.53
C ALA A 7 -12.03 -5.12 3.61
N VAL A 8 -11.18 -5.06 2.59
CA VAL A 8 -9.90 -5.77 2.55
C VAL A 8 -8.79 -4.75 2.41
N LEU A 9 -7.87 -4.76 3.36
CA LEU A 9 -6.70 -3.91 3.39
C LEU A 9 -5.48 -4.77 3.09
N VAL A 10 -4.58 -4.26 2.26
CA VAL A 10 -3.40 -5.01 1.81
C VAL A 10 -2.17 -4.13 1.88
N GLU A 11 -1.08 -4.70 2.39
CA GLU A 11 0.27 -4.16 2.28
C GLU A 11 0.89 -4.58 0.94
N ALA A 12 1.40 -3.62 0.17
CA ALA A 12 1.98 -3.84 -1.14
C ALA A 12 3.14 -4.83 -1.09
N GLN A 13 3.93 -4.77 -0.02
CA GLN A 13 5.07 -5.64 0.23
C GLN A 13 4.77 -7.13 0.00
N ALA A 14 3.57 -7.59 0.35
CA ALA A 14 3.14 -8.98 0.18
C ALA A 14 2.86 -9.36 -1.29
N LEU A 15 2.62 -8.36 -2.15
CA LEU A 15 2.20 -8.55 -3.53
C LEU A 15 3.33 -8.35 -4.52
N ILE A 16 4.28 -7.46 -4.21
CA ILE A 16 5.28 -6.98 -5.17
C ILE A 16 6.69 -7.51 -4.92
N ARG A 17 6.88 -8.48 -4.02
CA ARG A 17 8.19 -9.09 -3.77
C ARG A 17 8.32 -10.45 -4.43
N ALA A 18 9.43 -10.66 -5.11
CA ALA A 18 9.80 -11.94 -5.69
C ALA A 18 11.30 -12.18 -5.54
N PHE A 19 11.69 -13.46 -5.51
CA PHE A 19 13.09 -13.85 -5.60
C PHE A 19 13.58 -13.70 -7.04
N ASP A 20 14.80 -13.20 -7.21
CA ASP A 20 15.52 -13.28 -8.47
C ASP A 20 16.23 -14.63 -8.64
N GLY A 21 16.91 -14.81 -9.78
CA GLY A 21 17.68 -16.03 -10.06
C GLY A 21 18.86 -16.28 -9.12
N ASN A 22 19.23 -15.29 -8.30
CA ASN A 22 20.33 -15.34 -7.33
C ASN A 22 19.83 -15.45 -5.87
N SER A 23 18.54 -15.75 -5.66
CA SER A 23 17.89 -15.82 -4.34
C SER A 23 17.85 -14.48 -3.58
N ALA A 24 18.06 -13.35 -4.26
CA ALA A 24 17.81 -12.03 -3.68
C ALA A 24 16.34 -11.64 -3.84
N VAL A 25 15.79 -10.91 -2.87
CA VAL A 25 14.41 -10.42 -2.95
C VAL A 25 14.41 -9.01 -3.55
N GLY A 26 13.60 -8.81 -4.58
CA GLY A 26 13.42 -7.52 -5.24
C GLY A 26 11.95 -7.17 -5.44
N HIS A 27 11.70 -5.94 -5.91
CA HIS A 27 10.37 -5.49 -6.28
C HIS A 27 10.05 -5.84 -7.74
N VAL A 28 8.83 -6.32 -7.96
CA VAL A 28 8.24 -6.56 -9.28
C VAL A 28 6.99 -5.70 -9.45
N ALA A 29 6.67 -5.31 -10.68
CA ALA A 29 5.48 -4.50 -10.91
C ALA A 29 4.22 -5.30 -10.60
N LEU A 30 3.32 -4.75 -9.77
CA LEU A 30 2.09 -5.40 -9.30
C LEU A 30 1.24 -5.93 -10.45
N LYS A 31 1.17 -5.19 -11.56
CA LYS A 31 0.44 -5.57 -12.78
C LYS A 31 0.92 -6.90 -13.40
N ASP A 32 2.18 -7.25 -13.18
CA ASP A 32 2.82 -8.45 -13.71
C ASP A 32 2.74 -9.63 -12.73
N THR A 33 2.11 -9.41 -11.56
CA THR A 33 1.90 -10.44 -10.54
C THR A 33 0.52 -11.08 -10.68
N PRO A 34 0.34 -12.32 -10.20
CA PRO A 34 -0.98 -12.94 -10.12
C PRO A 34 -1.98 -12.15 -9.27
N TYR A 35 -1.52 -11.26 -8.39
CA TYR A 35 -2.35 -10.51 -7.45
C TYR A 35 -3.07 -9.31 -8.08
N ALA A 36 -2.65 -8.84 -9.26
CA ALA A 36 -3.31 -7.73 -9.96
C ALA A 36 -4.83 -7.95 -10.13
N ARG A 37 -5.24 -9.20 -10.37
CA ARG A 37 -6.66 -9.58 -10.51
C ARG A 37 -7.49 -9.42 -9.22
N LEU A 38 -6.84 -9.30 -8.07
CA LEU A 38 -7.48 -9.15 -6.77
C LEU A 38 -7.79 -7.69 -6.44
N LEU A 39 -7.13 -6.73 -7.11
CA LEU A 39 -7.29 -5.30 -6.85
C LEU A 39 -8.75 -4.81 -6.81
N PRO A 40 -9.68 -5.26 -7.68
CA PRO A 40 -11.09 -4.85 -7.60
C PRO A 40 -11.81 -5.29 -6.31
N ARG A 41 -11.19 -6.11 -5.47
CA ARG A 41 -11.72 -6.57 -4.18
C ARG A 41 -10.98 -5.97 -2.99
N VAL A 42 -9.96 -5.15 -3.24
CA VAL A 42 -9.18 -4.47 -2.21
C VAL A 42 -9.81 -3.11 -1.98
N ALA A 43 -10.09 -2.77 -0.72
CA ALA A 43 -10.56 -1.44 -0.36
C ALA A 43 -9.38 -0.45 -0.30
N PHE A 44 -8.32 -0.86 0.41
CA PHE A 44 -7.10 -0.07 0.58
C PHE A 44 -5.86 -0.90 0.27
N LEU A 45 -4.99 -0.37 -0.58
CA LEU A 45 -3.64 -0.87 -0.81
C LEU A 45 -2.67 0.15 -0.23
N LYS A 46 -1.91 -0.22 0.80
CA LYS A 46 -0.86 0.62 1.35
C LYS A 46 0.48 0.23 0.75
N ALA A 47 1.33 1.21 0.49
CA ALA A 47 2.67 1.07 -0.05
C ALA A 47 3.57 2.17 0.57
N SER A 48 4.88 1.94 0.65
CA SER A 48 5.83 3.02 0.91
C SER A 48 6.08 3.87 -0.35
N SER A 49 6.75 5.02 -0.20
CA SER A 49 7.18 5.84 -1.34
C SER A 49 8.17 5.10 -2.25
N GLU A 50 8.97 4.18 -1.72
CA GLU A 50 9.85 3.29 -2.50
C GLU A 50 9.08 2.19 -3.25
N GLU A 51 7.92 1.76 -2.74
CA GLU A 51 7.07 0.74 -3.34
C GLU A 51 6.06 1.33 -4.35
N ALA A 52 5.74 2.63 -4.23
CA ALA A 52 4.79 3.34 -5.08
C ALA A 52 4.99 3.16 -6.61
N PRO A 53 6.24 3.15 -7.14
CA PRO A 53 6.48 2.92 -8.56
C PRO A 53 6.02 1.52 -9.05
N TYR A 54 6.02 0.53 -8.16
CA TYR A 54 5.72 -0.86 -8.49
C TYR A 54 4.23 -1.18 -8.40
N VAL A 55 3.46 -0.45 -7.59
CA VAL A 55 2.01 -0.65 -7.44
C VAL A 55 1.17 0.08 -8.50
N GLY A 56 1.80 0.96 -9.28
CA GLY A 56 1.15 1.63 -10.40
C GLY A 56 0.22 2.78 -9.99
N VAL A 57 0.66 3.60 -9.03
CA VAL A 57 -0.02 4.87 -8.67
C VAL A 57 -0.09 5.78 -9.90
N GLU A 58 1.05 6.02 -10.55
CA GLU A 58 1.18 6.89 -11.73
C GLU A 58 0.55 6.27 -12.99
N THR A 59 0.74 4.97 -13.20
CA THR A 59 0.21 4.24 -14.36
C THR A 59 -1.29 3.94 -14.25
N ALA A 60 -1.95 4.44 -13.19
CA ALA A 60 -3.38 4.32 -12.95
C ALA A 60 -3.93 2.89 -12.84
N THR A 61 -3.09 1.89 -12.53
CA THR A 61 -3.55 0.50 -12.44
C THR A 61 -4.26 0.25 -11.10
N ALA A 62 -3.62 0.60 -9.98
CA ALA A 62 -4.18 0.37 -8.65
C ALA A 62 -5.18 1.45 -8.23
N ARG A 63 -4.87 2.74 -8.44
CA ARG A 63 -5.74 3.85 -8.00
C ARG A 63 -7.13 3.89 -8.67
N ARG A 64 -7.27 3.29 -9.86
CA ARG A 64 -8.58 3.13 -10.53
C ARG A 64 -9.43 1.98 -9.96
N ARG A 65 -8.83 1.11 -9.15
CA ARG A 65 -9.45 -0.14 -8.68
C ARG A 65 -9.64 -0.19 -7.17
N CYS A 66 -8.83 0.54 -6.42
CA CYS A 66 -8.87 0.65 -4.96
C CYS A 66 -8.25 1.97 -4.51
N CYS A 67 -8.47 2.35 -3.25
CA CYS A 67 -7.75 3.47 -2.66
C CYS A 67 -6.30 3.06 -2.37
N VAL A 68 -5.32 3.79 -2.89
CA VAL A 68 -3.90 3.55 -2.62
C VAL A 68 -3.41 4.55 -1.59
N ILE A 69 -2.77 4.07 -0.53
CA ILE A 69 -2.13 4.91 0.50
C ILE A 69 -0.62 4.78 0.33
N VAL A 70 0.05 5.90 0.05
CA VAL A 70 1.52 5.97 -0.03
C VAL A 70 2.04 6.66 1.21
N THR A 71 2.73 5.92 2.07
CA THR A 71 3.38 6.47 3.28
C THR A 71 4.76 7.01 2.93
N ASP A 72 5.08 8.21 3.43
CA ASP A 72 6.32 8.94 3.18
C ASP A 72 7.08 9.20 4.50
N GLY A 73 7.12 8.17 5.35
CA GLY A 73 7.76 8.23 6.66
C GLY A 73 7.34 9.46 7.49
N ARG A 74 8.34 10.30 7.81
CA ARG A 74 8.16 11.51 8.62
C ARG A 74 7.35 12.62 7.95
N ASP A 75 7.05 12.50 6.67
CA ASP A 75 6.35 13.52 5.87
C ASP A 75 4.85 13.21 5.67
N GLY A 76 4.36 12.16 6.33
CA GLY A 76 2.95 11.76 6.39
C GLY A 76 2.59 10.74 5.32
N CYS A 77 1.40 10.87 4.74
CA CYS A 77 0.98 10.00 3.63
C CYS A 77 0.12 10.73 2.60
N ARG A 78 0.00 10.10 1.43
CA ARG A 78 -0.90 10.51 0.34
C ARG A 78 -1.87 9.38 0.02
N LEU A 79 -3.13 9.74 -0.20
CA LEU A 79 -4.16 8.84 -0.66
C LEU A 79 -4.44 9.13 -2.13
N TYR A 80 -4.63 8.08 -2.91
CA TYR A 80 -4.96 8.15 -4.34
C TYR A 80 -6.17 7.27 -4.61
N TRP A 81 -7.16 7.81 -5.31
CA TRP A 81 -8.33 7.05 -5.78
C TRP A 81 -8.70 7.51 -7.20
N ASP A 82 -9.75 6.94 -7.76
CA ASP A 82 -10.19 7.31 -9.09
C ASP A 82 -10.70 8.76 -9.10
N GLY A 83 -9.98 9.63 -9.81
CA GLY A 83 -10.32 11.04 -9.95
C GLY A 83 -9.88 11.95 -8.79
N GLY A 84 -9.09 11.48 -7.83
CA GLY A 84 -8.64 12.34 -6.74
C GLY A 84 -7.44 11.86 -5.93
N GLU A 85 -6.92 12.79 -5.15
CA GLU A 85 -5.86 12.55 -4.17
C GLU A 85 -6.06 13.43 -2.93
N ALA A 86 -5.50 12.99 -1.81
CA ALA A 86 -5.47 13.76 -0.57
C ALA A 86 -4.13 13.56 0.14
N ARG A 87 -3.67 14.58 0.86
CA ARG A 87 -2.49 14.50 1.72
C ARG A 87 -2.90 14.53 3.18
N VAL A 88 -2.29 13.66 3.98
CA VAL A 88 -2.44 13.66 5.44
C VAL A 88 -1.10 14.04 6.05
N ALA A 89 -1.09 15.13 6.80
CA ALA A 89 0.10 15.59 7.50
C ALA A 89 0.44 14.67 8.69
N PRO A 90 1.73 14.44 8.96
CA PRO A 90 2.17 13.65 10.10
C PRO A 90 2.00 14.44 11.40
N SER A 91 1.80 13.72 12.50
CA SER A 91 1.99 14.31 13.83
C SER A 91 3.49 14.37 14.17
N PRO A 92 4.01 15.47 14.76
CA PRO A 92 5.40 15.55 15.18
C PRO A 92 5.73 14.44 16.19
N ALA A 93 6.82 13.72 15.95
CA ALA A 93 7.31 12.67 16.83
C ALA A 93 8.85 12.61 16.80
N VAL A 94 9.45 12.16 17.89
CA VAL A 94 10.87 11.81 17.94
C VAL A 94 10.98 10.32 17.63
N GLN A 95 11.56 10.01 16.47
CA GLN A 95 11.78 8.63 16.06
C GLN A 95 12.85 7.97 16.95
N VAL A 96 12.49 6.85 17.59
CA VAL A 96 13.43 5.99 18.32
C VAL A 96 13.76 4.76 17.49
N ASP A 97 12.73 4.01 17.06
CA ASP A 97 12.82 2.87 16.16
C ASP A 97 11.62 2.90 15.20
N PRO A 98 11.83 3.06 13.89
CA PRO A 98 10.74 3.09 12.90
C PRO A 98 10.27 1.68 12.49
N THR A 99 10.89 0.61 13.00
CA THR A 99 10.55 -0.76 12.63
C THR A 99 9.09 -1.05 12.94
N GLY A 100 8.36 -1.56 11.95
CA GLY A 100 6.93 -1.87 12.08
C GLY A 100 6.01 -0.65 12.01
N ALA A 101 6.51 0.59 11.87
CA ALA A 101 5.66 1.78 11.76
C ALA A 101 4.66 1.67 10.59
N GLY A 102 5.06 1.03 9.50
CA GLY A 102 4.19 0.76 8.36
C GLY A 102 3.05 -0.22 8.66
N ASP A 103 3.29 -1.23 9.49
CA ASP A 103 2.29 -2.21 9.91
C ASP A 103 1.34 -1.60 10.95
N SER A 104 1.88 -0.87 11.92
CA SER A 104 1.11 -0.11 12.91
C SER A 104 0.19 0.91 12.23
N PHE A 105 0.69 1.63 11.22
CA PHE A 105 -0.13 2.55 10.42
C PHE A 105 -1.30 1.82 9.75
N LEU A 106 -1.07 0.66 9.12
CA LEU A 106 -2.13 -0.10 8.46
C LEU A 106 -3.14 -0.67 9.46
N ALA A 107 -2.68 -1.09 10.65
CA ALA A 107 -3.53 -1.51 11.75
C ALA A 107 -4.44 -0.39 12.25
N ASP A 108 -3.92 0.84 12.39
CA ASP A 108 -4.71 2.00 12.80
C ASP A 108 -5.73 2.42 11.73
N VAL A 109 -5.38 2.34 10.43
CA VAL A 109 -6.36 2.52 9.35
C VAL A 109 -7.46 1.48 9.44
N ALA A 110 -7.13 0.20 9.70
CA ALA A 110 -8.12 -0.85 9.87
C ALA A 110 -9.03 -0.57 11.08
N ALA A 111 -8.47 -0.13 12.21
CA ALA A 111 -9.21 0.21 13.42
C ALA A 111 -10.18 1.38 13.21
N GLY A 112 -9.78 2.41 12.45
CA GLY A 112 -10.64 3.55 12.13
C GLY A 112 -11.80 3.25 11.18
N LEU A 113 -11.84 2.06 10.57
CA LEU A 113 -12.92 1.60 9.67
C LEU A 113 -13.94 0.68 10.35
N LEU A 114 -13.66 0.23 11.59
CA LEU A 114 -14.57 -0.56 12.43
C LEU A 114 -15.70 0.31 12.99
#